data_AF-A0A4Q1SWP1-F1
#
_entry.id   AF-A0A4Q1SWP1-F1
#
_cell.length_a   1.000
_cell.length_b   1.000
_cell.length_c   1.000
_cell.angle_alpha   90.00
_cell.angle_beta   90.00
_cell.angle_gamma   90.00
#
_symmetry.space_group_name_H-M   'P 1'
#
loop_
_entity.id
_entity.type
_entity.pdbx_description
1 polymer ?
#
loop_
_entity_poly.entity_id
_entity_poly.type
_entity_poly.pdbx_seq_one_letter_code
_entity_poly.pdbx_strand_id
1 'polypeptide(L)' 'MNKTLRIRTRLVALFTIILTVLVCTTFYIFTVNKNNEYISLLMFLTLLFAGLTAGNIMVLLILVRNKKNNKSVD' A
#
# COMPACT_ATOMS: atom_id res chain seq x y z
N MET A 1 7.10 -7.87 21.68
CA MET A 1 6.95 -7.48 20.25
C MET A 1 7.98 -6.41 19.89
N ASN A 2 8.97 -6.76 19.07
CA ASN A 2 10.13 -5.90 18.76
C ASN A 2 9.69 -4.50 18.29
N LYS A 3 10.28 -3.45 18.87
CA LYS A 3 9.99 -2.03 18.54
C LYS A 3 10.08 -1.79 17.03
N THR A 4 11.07 -2.39 16.38
CA THR A 4 11.30 -2.40 14.93
C THR A 4 10.11 -2.93 14.12
N LEU A 5 9.47 -4.00 14.58
CA LEU A 5 8.33 -4.60 13.90
C LEU A 5 7.11 -3.67 13.94
N ARG A 6 6.90 -3.02 15.09
CA ARG A 6 5.82 -2.06 15.32
C ARG A 6 5.93 -0.82 14.42
N ILE A 7 7.15 -0.33 14.21
CA ILE A 7 7.44 0.80 13.33
C ILE A 7 7.17 0.43 11.87
N ARG A 8 7.66 -0.74 11.41
CA ARG A 8 7.40 -1.23 10.05
C ARG A 8 5.90 -1.35 9.76
N THR A 9 5.11 -1.91 10.69
CA THR A 9 3.66 -2.04 10.51
C THR A 9 2.96 -0.68 10.44
N ARG A 10 3.34 0.29 11.29
CA ARG A 10 2.78 1.65 11.25
C ARG A 10 3.14 2.38 9.95
N LEU A 11 4.36 2.18 9.46
CA LEU A 11 4.83 2.77 8.21
C LEU A 11 4.05 2.20 7.01
N VAL A 12 3.84 0.88 6.98
CA VAL A 12 2.99 0.23 5.96
C VAL A 12 1.55 0.72 6.03
N ALA A 13 0.99 0.89 7.22
CA ALA A 13 -0.36 1.44 7.39
C ALA A 13 -0.47 2.88 6.83
N LEU A 14 0.51 3.75 7.11
CA LEU A 14 0.56 5.10 6.56
C LEU A 14 0.64 5.09 5.03
N PHE A 15 1.51 4.25 4.44
CA PHE A 15 1.58 4.08 2.98
C PHE A 15 0.26 3.64 2.37
N THR A 16 -0.48 2.75 3.06
CA THR A 16 -1.78 2.26 2.60
C THR A 16 -2.85 3.35 2.60
N ILE A 17 -2.83 4.25 3.61
CA ILE A 17 -3.76 5.39 3.66
C ILE A 17 -3.46 6.37 2.51
N ILE A 18 -2.19 6.69 2.28
CA ILE A 18 -1.76 7.57 1.18
C ILE A 18 -2.19 6.99 -0.17
N LEU A 19 -1.97 5.69 -0.39
CA LEU A 19 -2.42 4.99 -1.59
C LEU A 19 -3.94 5.12 -1.77
N THR A 20 -4.70 4.91 -0.69
CA THR A 20 -6.17 4.95 -0.74
C THR A 20 -6.67 6.33 -1.14
N VAL A 21 -6.09 7.39 -0.55
CA VAL A 21 -6.42 8.78 -0.92
C VAL A 21 -6.09 9.04 -2.38
N LEU A 22 -4.92 8.57 -2.84
CA LEU A 22 -4.49 8.73 -4.24
C LEU A 22 -5.44 8.04 -5.23
N VAL A 23 -5.87 6.80 -4.94
CA VAL A 23 -6.84 6.07 -5.78
C VAL A 23 -8.17 6.81 -5.85
N CYS A 24 -8.67 7.32 -4.71
CA CYS A 24 -9.91 8.08 -4.66
C CYS A 24 -9.84 9.38 -5.47
N THR A 25 -8.74 10.15 -5.37
CA THR A 25 -8.57 11.36 -6.17
C THR A 25 -8.43 11.04 -7.66
N THR A 26 -7.72 9.96 -8.02
CA THR A 26 -7.65 9.52 -9.42
C THR A 26 -9.02 9.17 -9.99
N PHE A 27 -9.83 8.42 -9.24
CA PHE A 27 -11.18 8.04 -9.67
C PHE A 27 -12.11 9.25 -9.77
N TYR A 28 -12.03 10.18 -8.82
CA TYR A 28 -12.81 11.41 -8.84
C TYR A 28 -12.45 12.30 -10.03
N ILE A 29 -11.16 12.53 -10.27
CA ILE A 29 -10.68 13.33 -11.40
C ILE A 29 -11.07 12.68 -12.73
N PHE A 30 -10.97 11.36 -12.84
CA PHE A 30 -11.42 10.61 -14.02
C PHE A 30 -12.92 10.78 -14.30
N THR A 31 -13.74 10.84 -13.24
CA THR A 31 -15.20 10.98 -13.37
C THR A 31 -15.62 12.43 -13.67
N VAL A 32 -14.95 13.42 -13.08
CA VAL A 32 -15.35 14.83 -13.14
C VAL A 32 -14.67 15.59 -14.27
N ASN A 33 -13.42 15.27 -14.60
CA ASN A 33 -12.62 16.03 -15.54
C ASN A 33 -12.35 15.23 -16.83
N LYS A 34 -12.97 15.66 -17.93
CA LYS A 34 -12.70 15.13 -19.29
C LYS A 34 -11.35 15.58 -19.86
N ASN A 35 -10.61 16.43 -19.14
CA ASN A 35 -9.31 16.91 -19.60
C ASN A 35 -8.22 15.87 -19.29
N ASN A 36 -7.81 15.13 -20.32
CA ASN A 36 -7.03 13.89 -20.23
C ASN A 36 -5.54 14.07 -19.88
N GLU A 37 -5.01 15.29 -19.90
CA GLU A 37 -3.56 15.52 -19.81
C GLU A 37 -2.96 15.08 -18.47
N TYR A 38 -3.69 15.25 -17.37
CA TYR A 38 -3.22 14.85 -16.03
C TYR A 38 -3.62 13.43 -15.64
N ILE A 39 -4.60 12.83 -16.32
CA ILE A 39 -5.11 11.49 -16.01
C ILE A 39 -4.04 10.43 -16.28
N SER A 40 -3.28 10.54 -17.36
CA SER A 40 -2.22 9.58 -17.69
C SER A 40 -1.11 9.56 -16.63
N LEU A 41 -0.69 10.74 -16.16
CA LEU A 41 0.32 10.87 -15.12
C LEU A 41 -0.19 10.34 -13.78
N LEU A 42 -1.45 10.61 -13.45
CA LEU A 42 -2.08 10.18 -12.21
C LEU A 42 -2.34 8.66 -12.18
N MET A 43 -2.75 8.07 -13.31
CA MET A 43 -2.83 6.62 -13.47
C MET A 43 -1.46 5.95 -13.30
N PHE A 44 -0.42 6.49 -13.94
CA PHE A 44 0.94 5.96 -13.82
C PHE A 44 1.43 6.00 -12.36
N LEU A 45 1.21 7.13 -11.67
CA LEU A 45 1.56 7.28 -10.26
C LEU A 45 0.80 6.30 -9.37
N THR A 46 -0.50 6.09 -9.65
CA THR A 46 -1.35 5.12 -8.94
C THR A 46 -0.84 3.69 -9.13
N LEU A 47 -0.44 3.31 -10.35
CA LEU A 47 0.11 1.98 -10.66
C LEU A 47 1.44 1.73 -9.94
N LEU A 48 2.33 2.72 -9.93
CA LEU A 48 3.64 2.63 -9.28
C LEU A 48 3.49 2.47 -7.77
N PHE A 49 2.58 3.24 -7.17
CA PHE A 49 2.24 3.13 -5.75
C PHE A 49 1.55 1.80 -5.40
N ALA A 50 0.68 1.28 -6.27
CA ALA A 50 0.03 -0.01 -6.08
C ALA A 50 1.05 -1.16 -6.07
N GLY A 51 2.02 -1.15 -7.00
CA GLY A 51 3.10 -2.13 -7.04
C GLY A 51 3.98 -2.13 -5.77
N LEU A 52 4.39 -0.94 -5.32
CA LEU A 52 5.14 -0.78 -4.07
C LEU A 52 4.33 -1.27 -2.85
N THR A 53 3.03 -1.00 -2.83
CA THR A 53 2.16 -1.40 -1.72
C THR A 53 1.94 -2.91 -1.71
N ALA A 54 1.72 -3.54 -2.87
CA ALA A 54 1.58 -4.98 -2.99
C ALA A 54 2.85 -5.72 -2.52
N GLY A 55 4.04 -5.24 -2.92
CA GLY A 55 5.32 -5.79 -2.45
C GLY A 55 5.49 -5.69 -0.93
N ASN A 56 5.16 -4.53 -0.35
CA ASN A 56 5.21 -4.32 1.10
C ASN A 56 4.22 -5.22 1.86
N ILE A 57 3.00 -5.38 1.35
CA ILE A 57 1.98 -6.27 1.95
C ILE A 57 2.43 -7.73 1.88
N MET A 58 2.99 -8.18 0.74
CA MET A 58 3.52 -9.53 0.56
C MET A 58 4.62 -9.84 1.59
N VAL A 59 5.60 -8.93 1.74
CA VAL A 59 6.66 -9.06 2.75
C VAL A 59 6.08 -9.11 4.15
N LEU A 60 5.11 -8.24 4.47
CA LEU A 60 4.45 -8.23 5.78
C LEU A 60 3.71 -9.55 6.06
N LEU A 61 2.99 -10.08 5.06
CA LEU A 61 2.27 -11.35 5.14
C LEU A 61 3.21 -12.54 5.37
N ILE A 62 4.34 -12.59 4.66
CA ILE A 62 5.37 -13.62 4.86
C ILE A 62 5.92 -13.53 6.29
N LEU A 63 6.21 -12.31 6.77
CA LEU A 63 6.72 -12.08 8.12
C LEU A 63 5.71 -12.51 9.20
N VAL A 64 4.42 -12.23 8.99
CA VAL A 64 3.33 -12.64 9.89
C VAL A 64 3.13 -14.17 9.85
N ARG A 65 3.17 -14.79 8.66
CA ARG A 65 3.07 -16.25 8.49
C ARG A 65 4.22 -16.97 9.19
N ASN A 66 5.46 -16.55 8.98
CA ASN A 66 6.64 -17.17 9.62
C ASN A 66 6.58 -17.02 11.14
N LYS A 67 6.12 -15.88 11.64
CA LYS A 67 5.92 -15.67 13.07
C LYS A 67 4.79 -16.54 13.66
N LYS A 68 3.75 -16.84 12.88
CA LYS A 68 2.66 -17.74 13.29
C LYS A 68 3.13 -19.19 13.36
N ASN A 69 3.92 -19.66 12.38
CA ASN A 69 4.49 -21.00 12.39
C ASN A 69 5.50 -21.22 13.52
N ASN A 70 6.33 -20.22 13.85
CA ASN A 70 7.24 -20.34 15.00
C ASN A 70 6.53 -20.30 16.36
N LYS A 71 5.26 -19.89 16.41
CA LYS A 71 4.48 -19.82 17.66
C LYS A 71 3.64 -21.06 17.92
N SER A 72 3.54 -21.98 16.96
CA SER A 72 2.80 -23.25 17.11
C SER A 72 3.72 -24.41 17.49
N VAL A 73 5.01 -24.15 17.73
CA VAL A 73 6.03 -25.15 18.11
C VAL A 73 6.43 -25.01 19.59
N ASP A 74 5.92 -24.00 20.30
CA ASP A 74 6.05 -23.83 21.75
C ASP A 74 4.73 -24.18 22.46
#